data_AF-A0A7K2XEC9-F1
#
_entry.id   AF-A0A7K2XEC9-F1
#
_cell.length_a   1.000
_cell.length_b   1.000
_cell.length_c   1.000
_cell.angle_alpha   90.00
_cell.angle_beta   90.00
_cell.angle_gamma   90.00
#
_symmetry.space_group_name_H-M   'P 1'
#
loop_
_entity.id
_entity.type
_entity.pdbx_description
1 polymer ?
#
loop_
_entity_poly.entity_id
_entity_poly.type
_entity_poly.pdbx_seq_one_letter_code
_entity_poly.pdbx_strand_id
1 'polypeptide(L)'
;LRRHRDRLRAFAEAMGAVHRPGPGWTGWLRPDTEVCRCEEVPVARVAEAVDALGARDARTVKLLTRAGMGWCQGRTCGPAVAALAGRAAGGEAAPDRRPLSCPVPLRHLADLPEQGRTEN
;
A
#
# COMPACT_ATOMS: atom_id res chain seq x y z
N LEU A 1 -4.10 28.39 6.90
CA LEU A 1 -3.58 27.15 6.25
C LEU A 1 -2.85 26.20 7.22
N ARG A 2 -1.78 26.61 7.93
CA ARG A 2 -1.01 25.72 8.84
C ARG A 2 -1.87 25.06 9.95
N ARG A 3 -2.56 25.85 10.77
CA ARG A 3 -3.44 25.34 11.86
C ARG A 3 -4.50 24.33 11.38
N HIS A 4 -5.07 24.55 10.20
CA HIS A 4 -6.05 23.63 9.62
C HIS A 4 -5.42 22.29 9.24
N ARG A 5 -4.27 22.31 8.56
CA ARG A 5 -3.50 21.10 8.22
C ARG A 5 -3.10 20.33 9.47
N ASP A 6 -2.63 21.03 10.50
CA ASP A 6 -2.16 20.39 11.72
C ASP A 6 -3.34 19.72 12.48
N ARG A 7 -4.52 20.37 12.50
CA ARG A 7 -5.77 19.76 13.00
C ARG A 7 -6.17 18.51 12.23
N LEU A 8 -6.09 18.53 10.90
CA LEU A 8 -6.41 17.35 10.06
C LEU A 8 -5.44 16.19 10.30
N ARG A 9 -4.14 16.49 10.50
CA ARG A 9 -3.14 15.48 10.83
C ARG A 9 -3.40 14.84 12.19
N ALA A 10 -3.66 15.64 13.21
CA ALA A 10 -4.00 15.13 14.54
C ALA A 10 -5.25 14.25 14.51
N PHE A 11 -6.27 14.62 13.73
CA PHE A 11 -7.44 13.78 13.52
C PHE A 11 -7.09 12.44 12.83
N ALA A 12 -6.30 12.48 11.76
CA ALA A 12 -5.87 11.27 11.05
C ALA A 12 -5.04 10.34 11.93
N GLU A 13 -4.16 10.88 12.77
CA GLU A 13 -3.39 10.11 13.76
C GLU A 13 -4.30 9.46 14.80
N ALA A 14 -5.27 10.20 15.34
CA ALA A 14 -6.24 9.65 16.28
C ALA A 14 -7.07 8.51 15.66
N MET A 15 -7.57 8.69 14.44
CA MET A 15 -8.29 7.65 13.71
C MET A 15 -7.40 6.43 13.45
N GLY A 16 -6.14 6.66 13.05
CA GLY A 16 -5.16 5.60 12.83
C GLY A 16 -4.85 4.80 14.10
N ALA A 17 -4.86 5.43 15.27
CA ALA A 17 -4.67 4.76 16.55
C ALA A 17 -5.89 3.91 16.96
N VAL A 18 -7.11 4.46 16.84
CA VAL A 18 -8.35 3.79 17.26
C VAL A 18 -8.73 2.62 16.34
N HIS A 19 -8.48 2.74 15.04
CA HIS A 19 -8.86 1.71 14.05
C HIS A 19 -7.75 0.71 13.73
N ARG A 20 -6.58 0.80 14.36
CA ARG A 20 -5.51 -0.18 14.14
C ARG A 20 -5.95 -1.56 14.68
N PRO A 21 -5.79 -2.64 13.91
CA PRO A 21 -6.00 -3.99 14.43
C PRO A 21 -5.15 -4.22 15.68
N GLY A 22 -5.73 -4.82 16.71
CA GLY A 22 -5.00 -5.14 17.95
C GLY A 22 -3.80 -6.06 17.70
N PRO A 23 -2.85 -6.13 18.65
CA PRO A 23 -1.75 -7.09 18.57
C PRO A 23 -2.30 -8.51 18.42
N GLY A 24 -1.59 -9.35 17.65
CA GLY A 24 -1.97 -10.75 17.45
C GLY A 24 -3.03 -11.02 16.39
N TRP A 25 -3.54 -9.99 15.68
CA TRP A 25 -4.52 -10.18 14.59
C TRP A 25 -4.05 -11.16 13.50
N THR A 26 -2.74 -11.28 13.28
CA THR A 26 -2.16 -12.22 12.33
C THR A 26 -2.42 -13.67 12.70
N GLY A 27 -2.64 -13.99 13.98
CA GLY A 27 -2.98 -15.32 14.46
C GLY A 27 -4.43 -15.74 14.16
N TRP A 28 -5.30 -14.80 13.76
CA TRP A 28 -6.69 -15.10 13.38
C TRP A 28 -6.84 -15.51 11.92
N LEU A 29 -5.76 -15.35 11.14
CA LEU A 29 -5.78 -15.55 9.70
C LEU A 29 -5.75 -17.03 9.37
N ARG A 30 -6.65 -17.43 8.46
CA ARG A 30 -6.61 -18.75 7.84
C ARG A 30 -5.78 -18.71 6.55
N PRO A 31 -5.23 -19.85 6.07
CA PRO A 31 -4.46 -19.89 4.83
C PRO A 31 -5.20 -19.32 3.61
N ASP A 32 -6.53 -19.48 3.55
CA ASP A 32 -7.45 -19.00 2.51
C ASP A 32 -7.92 -17.55 2.72
N THR A 33 -7.45 -16.86 3.76
CA THR A 33 -7.84 -15.46 4.01
C THR A 33 -7.22 -14.55 2.97
N GLU A 34 -8.04 -13.77 2.29
CA GLU A 34 -7.61 -12.79 1.28
C GLU A 34 -6.88 -11.61 1.91
N VAL A 35 -5.58 -11.47 1.61
CA VAL A 35 -4.76 -10.31 2.04
C VAL A 35 -4.85 -9.19 1.01
N CYS A 36 -4.83 -9.51 -0.29
CA CYS A 36 -4.92 -8.53 -1.37
C CYS A 36 -6.14 -8.81 -2.25
N ARG A 37 -7.23 -8.10 -1.99
CA ARG A 37 -8.47 -8.24 -2.78
C ARG A 37 -8.32 -7.92 -4.27
N CYS A 38 -7.44 -6.99 -4.65
CA CYS A 38 -7.30 -6.59 -6.05
C CYS A 38 -6.57 -7.63 -6.92
N GLU A 39 -5.71 -8.45 -6.33
CA GLU A 39 -4.90 -9.46 -7.04
C GLU A 39 -5.20 -10.87 -6.54
N GLU A 40 -6.24 -11.01 -5.70
CA GLU A 40 -6.72 -12.26 -5.13
C GLU A 40 -5.60 -13.09 -4.47
N VAL A 41 -4.84 -12.43 -3.59
CA VAL A 41 -3.69 -13.04 -2.91
C VAL A 41 -4.07 -13.47 -1.50
N PRO A 42 -4.12 -14.80 -1.22
CA PRO A 42 -4.40 -15.31 0.11
C PRO A 42 -3.15 -15.30 1.01
N VAL A 43 -3.35 -15.45 2.32
CA VAL A 43 -2.28 -15.51 3.33
C VAL A 43 -1.26 -16.59 3.02
N ALA A 44 -1.71 -17.77 2.56
CA ALA A 44 -0.82 -18.88 2.22
C ALA A 44 0.25 -18.49 1.21
N ARG A 45 -0.09 -17.66 0.21
CA ARG A 45 0.85 -17.20 -0.83
C ARG A 45 1.84 -16.17 -0.28
N VAL A 46 1.42 -15.36 0.68
CA VAL A 46 2.33 -14.44 1.39
C VAL A 46 3.30 -15.24 2.28
N ALA A 47 2.80 -16.24 3.00
CA ALA A 47 3.62 -17.13 3.82
C ALA A 47 4.64 -17.91 2.98
N GLU A 48 4.22 -18.48 1.85
CA GLU A 48 5.12 -19.13 0.89
C GLU A 48 6.25 -18.20 0.43
N ALA A 49 5.92 -16.94 0.09
CA ALA A 49 6.92 -15.95 -0.30
C ALA A 49 7.95 -15.67 0.82
N VAL A 50 7.52 -15.66 2.08
CA VAL A 50 8.39 -15.40 3.23
C VAL A 50 9.22 -16.62 3.60
N ASP A 51 8.56 -17.76 3.79
CA ASP A 51 9.13 -18.96 4.39
C ASP A 51 9.92 -19.80 3.38
N ALA A 52 9.40 -19.95 2.16
CA ALA A 52 10.02 -20.78 1.12
C ALA A 52 10.91 -19.97 0.17
N LEU A 53 10.52 -18.73 -0.15
CA LEU A 53 11.23 -17.89 -1.13
C LEU A 53 12.09 -16.79 -0.47
N GLY A 54 12.08 -16.69 0.85
CA GLY A 54 12.98 -15.84 1.63
C GLY A 54 12.64 -14.34 1.61
N ALA A 55 11.41 -13.95 1.31
CA ALA A 55 11.00 -12.54 1.38
C ALA A 55 11.07 -12.00 2.81
N ARG A 56 11.72 -10.84 2.99
CA ARG A 56 11.89 -10.16 4.30
C ARG A 56 11.33 -8.73 4.34
N ASP A 57 10.63 -8.35 3.27
CA ASP A 57 10.01 -7.04 3.15
C ASP A 57 8.82 -7.05 2.18
N ALA A 58 7.97 -6.03 2.30
CA ALA A 58 6.77 -5.89 1.49
C ALA A 58 7.06 -5.74 -0.01
N ARG A 59 8.23 -5.19 -0.39
CA ARG A 59 8.60 -5.04 -1.81
C ARG A 59 8.86 -6.40 -2.43
N THR A 60 9.58 -7.26 -1.74
CA THR A 60 9.90 -8.62 -2.19
C THR A 60 8.64 -9.47 -2.24
N VAL A 61 7.77 -9.40 -1.22
CA VAL A 61 6.46 -10.05 -1.27
C VAL A 61 5.63 -9.54 -2.45
N LYS A 62 5.60 -8.22 -2.70
CA LYS A 62 4.91 -7.61 -3.85
C LYS A 62 5.42 -8.18 -5.18
N LEU A 63 6.73 -8.33 -5.35
CA LEU A 63 7.32 -8.89 -6.58
C LEU A 63 6.98 -10.37 -6.78
N LEU A 64 6.97 -11.16 -5.69
CA LEU A 64 6.72 -12.61 -5.76
C LEU A 64 5.23 -12.96 -5.86
N THR A 65 4.35 -12.12 -5.32
CA THR A 65 2.92 -12.44 -5.16
C THR A 65 1.97 -11.50 -5.90
N ARG A 66 2.49 -10.39 -6.45
CA ARG A 66 1.73 -9.24 -6.98
C ARG A 66 0.89 -8.48 -5.96
N ALA A 67 0.90 -8.85 -4.67
CA ALA A 67 0.16 -8.12 -3.64
C ALA A 67 0.50 -6.63 -3.62
N GLY A 68 -0.50 -5.78 -3.86
CA GLY A 68 -0.34 -4.33 -3.95
C GLY A 68 -0.11 -3.77 -5.36
N MET A 69 -0.11 -4.60 -6.41
CA MET A 69 -0.01 -4.15 -7.81
C MET A 69 -1.36 -3.88 -8.50
N GLY A 70 -2.48 -4.28 -7.88
CA GLY A 70 -3.80 -4.08 -8.45
C GLY A 70 -4.32 -2.64 -8.37
N TRP A 71 -5.59 -2.41 -8.71
CA TRP A 71 -6.18 -1.05 -8.85
C TRP A 71 -5.95 -0.13 -7.64
N CYS A 72 -6.01 -0.67 -6.41
CA CYS A 72 -5.79 0.10 -5.20
C CYS A 72 -4.32 0.52 -4.96
N GLN A 73 -3.37 -0.07 -5.71
CA GLN A 73 -1.92 0.17 -5.58
C GLN A 73 -1.43 0.02 -4.14
N GLY A 74 -1.87 -1.06 -3.47
CA GLY A 74 -1.44 -1.41 -2.11
C GLY A 74 -1.95 -0.50 -1.00
N ARG A 75 -2.98 0.34 -1.24
CA ARG A 75 -3.58 1.19 -0.20
C ARG A 75 -4.24 0.37 0.90
N THR A 76 -4.92 -0.71 0.53
CA THR A 76 -5.65 -1.56 1.46
C THR A 76 -4.76 -2.64 2.07
N CYS A 77 -4.03 -3.39 1.23
CA CYS A 77 -3.26 -4.54 1.68
C CYS A 77 -1.84 -4.22 2.16
N GLY A 78 -1.29 -3.04 1.85
CA GLY A 78 0.10 -2.69 2.11
C GLY A 78 0.54 -2.87 3.57
N PRO A 79 -0.21 -2.31 4.56
CA PRO A 79 0.11 -2.50 5.98
C PRO A 79 0.09 -3.96 6.42
N ALA A 80 -0.90 -4.74 5.95
CA ALA A 80 -1.02 -6.16 6.26
C ALA A 80 0.14 -6.97 5.68
N VAL A 81 0.49 -6.74 4.41
CA VAL A 81 1.64 -7.39 3.74
C VAL A 81 2.95 -7.05 4.46
N ALA A 82 3.16 -5.79 4.87
CA ALA A 82 4.36 -5.40 5.60
C ALA A 82 4.46 -6.10 6.97
N ALA A 83 3.35 -6.23 7.68
CA ALA A 83 3.31 -6.95 8.95
C ALA A 83 3.60 -8.45 8.76
N LEU A 84 2.97 -9.09 7.76
CA LEU A 84 3.16 -10.52 7.45
C LEU A 84 4.56 -10.84 6.92
N ALA A 85 5.22 -9.92 6.23
CA ALA A 85 6.60 -10.07 5.75
C ALA A 85 7.66 -10.01 6.87
N GLY A 86 7.25 -9.98 8.15
CA GLY A 86 8.15 -9.93 9.30
C GLY A 86 8.65 -8.53 9.68
N ARG A 87 8.11 -7.45 9.08
CA ARG A 87 8.42 -6.06 9.46
C ARG A 87 7.38 -5.43 10.40
N ALA A 88 6.75 -6.24 11.25
CA ALA A 88 5.66 -5.78 12.12
C ALA A 88 6.11 -4.98 13.37
N ALA A 89 7.41 -4.87 13.68
CA ALA A 89 7.85 -4.21 14.92
C ALA A 89 8.94 -3.15 14.65
N GLY A 90 8.53 -1.90 14.46
CA GLY A 90 9.41 -0.74 14.64
C GLY A 90 10.15 -0.20 13.40
N GLY A 91 10.08 -0.86 12.25
CA GLY A 91 10.58 -0.29 11.00
C GLY A 91 9.45 0.38 10.23
N GLU A 92 9.44 1.71 10.14
CA GLU A 92 8.53 2.41 9.21
C GLU A 92 8.73 1.86 7.81
N ALA A 93 7.81 1.03 7.33
CA ALA A 93 7.77 0.65 5.94
C ALA A 93 7.62 1.96 5.15
N ALA A 94 8.67 2.34 4.41
CA ALA A 94 8.64 3.55 3.62
C ALA A 94 7.35 3.53 2.78
N PRO A 95 6.51 4.58 2.84
CA PRO A 95 5.24 4.58 2.13
C PRO A 95 5.51 4.37 0.65
N ASP A 96 4.80 3.41 0.04
CA ASP A 96 4.95 3.14 -1.38
C ASP A 96 4.70 4.45 -2.14
N ARG A 97 5.68 4.88 -2.94
CA ARG A 97 5.64 6.17 -3.64
C ARG A 97 4.59 6.08 -4.72
N ARG A 98 3.48 6.78 -4.51
CA ARG A 98 2.33 6.82 -5.41
C ARG A 98 2.20 8.25 -5.94
N PRO A 99 2.86 8.58 -7.06
CA PRO A 99 2.79 9.93 -7.62
C PRO A 99 1.36 10.32 -8.02
N LEU A 100 0.51 9.32 -8.27
CA LEU A 100 -0.89 9.48 -8.61
C LEU A 100 -1.80 8.90 -7.49
N SER A 101 -2.83 9.67 -7.13
CA SER A 101 -3.83 9.27 -6.14
C SER A 101 -4.73 8.12 -6.62
N CYS A 102 -4.85 7.93 -7.93
CA CYS A 102 -5.55 6.84 -8.58
C CYS A 102 -4.92 6.59 -9.98
N PRO A 103 -5.16 5.43 -10.59
CA PRO A 103 -4.82 5.23 -12.00
C PRO A 103 -5.48 6.30 -12.87
N VAL A 104 -4.70 6.93 -13.75
CA VAL A 104 -5.20 7.90 -14.74
C VAL A 104 -5.02 7.32 -16.15
N PRO A 105 -6.01 7.47 -17.05
CA PRO A 105 -5.84 7.09 -18.45
C PRO A 105 -4.65 7.80 -19.09
N LEU A 106 -3.86 7.07 -19.90
CA LEU A 106 -2.65 7.61 -20.53
C LEU A 106 -2.92 8.86 -21.38
N ARG A 107 -4.09 8.97 -22.02
CA ARG A 107 -4.48 10.16 -22.80
C ARG A 107 -4.36 11.46 -22.00
N HIS A 108 -4.67 11.45 -20.70
CA HIS A 108 -4.61 12.65 -19.88
C HIS A 108 -3.17 13.11 -19.57
N LEU A 109 -2.18 12.25 -19.80
CA LEU A 109 -0.76 12.56 -19.68
C LEU A 109 -0.10 12.78 -21.06
N ALA A 110 -0.73 12.32 -22.14
CA ALA A 110 -0.19 12.36 -23.48
C ALA A 110 -0.40 13.73 -24.17
N ASP A 111 -1.36 14.52 -23.69
CA ASP A 111 -1.57 15.88 -24.18
C ASP A 111 -0.35 16.73 -23.83
N LEU A 112 0.45 17.07 -24.85
CA LEU A 112 1.49 18.08 -24.70
C LEU A 112 0.81 19.43 -24.49
N PRO A 113 1.30 20.29 -23.57
CA PRO A 113 0.81 21.66 -23.51
C PRO A 113 0.99 22.27 -24.91
N GLU A 114 -0.02 22.98 -25.41
CA GLU A 114 0.11 23.72 -26.66
C GLU A 114 1.39 24.55 -26.55
N GLN A 115 2.38 24.25 -27.40
CA GLN A 115 3.56 25.09 -27.51
C GLN A 115 3.02 26.45 -27.90
N GLY A 116 3.15 27.41 -26.98
CA GLY A 116 2.58 28.73 -27.16
C GLY A 116 2.87 29.20 -28.57
N ARG A 117 1.81 29.53 -29.32
CA ARG A 117 1.92 30.49 -30.39
C ARG A 117 2.58 31.70 -29.73
N THR A 118 3.86 31.90 -30.00
CA THR A 118 4.50 33.19 -29.77
C THR A 118 3.81 34.13 -30.75
N GLU A 119 2.65 34.67 -30.35
CA GLU A 119 1.96 35.73 -31.06
C GLU A 119 2.79 37.00 -30.86
N ASN A 120 3.63 37.23 -31.88
CA ASN A 120 4.17 38.48 -32.41
C ASN A 120 4.13 39.74 -31.52
#